data_AF-A0A9P4VVC7-F1
#
_entry.id   AF-A0A9P4VVC7-F1
#
_cell.length_a   1.000
_cell.length_b   1.000
_cell.length_c   1.000
_cell.angle_alpha   90.00
_cell.angle_beta   90.00
_cell.angle_gamma   90.00
#
_symmetry.space_group_name_H-M   'P 1'
#
loop_
_entity.id
_entity.type
_entity.pdbx_description
1 polymer ?
#
loop_
_entity_poly.entity_id
_entity_poly.type
_entity_poly.pdbx_seq_one_letter_code
_entity_poly.pdbx_strand_id
1 'polypeptide(L)'
;MQDPSFQPSVKSVAPHNGTTADTSVEFDPAKHILFQPPSKIIKMTDIGYAEDTGVSPVAVSHPFQLFSEDAIGEMRKEIFKKEVLANCKYESNIAACQLRGYSPKYAKFIYDAWKHPDTLSIISKIAGVDLVPEMDFEIGHVNLSIKSKEQTDQEIAAISNQKRFFADDEGIAGCPWEDDKPIVGWHTDSYPFVCVLMLSDCTNMVGGETALRTPDGNILKVRGPGMGCAVILQGRYITHQALRALGTKERITMVTSFRPKSPFLADDSVLRTVRPISDLSELYYDFGEYRLEIMEARINARLKVIRDRRRAGKRIDTSAFKKFLQEQIAFLAHTNSEIVEEDQVTVGYIEEMDIPDVKVEAMEVPKQGTKRARTD
;
A
#
# COMPACT_ATOMS: atom_id res chain seq x y z
N MET A 1 15.15 51.69 -42.95
CA MET A 1 13.87 50.96 -43.09
C MET A 1 13.93 49.82 -42.08
N GLN A 2 13.76 50.10 -40.79
CA GLN A 2 12.50 50.25 -40.04
C GLN A 2 11.62 49.00 -40.12
N ASP A 3 11.69 48.27 -39.02
CA ASP A 3 10.89 47.16 -38.54
C ASP A 3 9.44 47.60 -38.25
N PRO A 4 8.40 46.85 -38.66
CA PRO A 4 7.05 47.08 -38.18
C PRO A 4 6.73 46.09 -37.04
N SER A 5 6.76 46.64 -35.82
CA SER A 5 6.21 46.04 -34.61
C SER A 5 4.72 45.69 -34.76
N PHE A 6 4.35 44.44 -34.51
CA PHE A 6 2.97 44.02 -34.37
C PHE A 6 2.68 43.71 -32.89
N GLN A 7 1.86 44.53 -32.25
CA GLN A 7 1.26 44.25 -30.94
C GLN A 7 -0.17 43.71 -31.14
N PRO A 8 -0.58 42.65 -30.43
CA PRO A 8 -1.97 42.39 -30.16
C PRO A 8 -2.35 42.84 -28.74
N SER A 9 -3.33 43.73 -28.69
CA SER A 9 -4.06 44.19 -27.52
C SER A 9 -4.81 43.06 -26.82
N VAL A 10 -4.51 42.80 -25.55
CA VAL A 10 -5.42 42.11 -24.63
C VAL A 10 -5.66 43.03 -23.43
N LYS A 11 -6.92 43.44 -23.26
CA LYS A 11 -7.39 44.24 -22.13
C LYS A 11 -7.18 43.45 -20.84
N SER A 12 -6.53 44.08 -19.86
CA SER A 12 -6.39 43.55 -18.50
C SER A 12 -7.76 43.34 -17.85
N VAL A 13 -8.09 42.10 -17.51
CA VAL A 13 -9.14 41.80 -16.54
C VAL A 13 -8.42 41.64 -15.20
N ALA A 14 -8.75 42.53 -14.26
CA ALA A 14 -8.18 42.50 -12.91
C ALA A 14 -8.48 41.15 -12.23
N PRO A 15 -7.54 40.57 -11.47
CA PRO A 15 -7.83 39.39 -10.69
C PRO A 15 -8.82 39.77 -9.58
N HIS A 16 -9.96 39.09 -9.57
CA HIS A 16 -10.84 39.05 -8.40
C HIS A 16 -10.04 38.42 -7.24
N ASN A 17 -9.58 39.26 -6.32
CA ASN A 17 -9.08 38.83 -5.02
C ASN A 17 -10.23 38.20 -4.23
N GLY A 18 -10.37 36.89 -4.38
CA GLY A 18 -11.13 36.01 -3.50
C GLY A 18 -10.17 35.04 -2.83
N THR A 19 -9.15 35.53 -2.12
CA THR A 19 -8.29 34.68 -1.29
C THR A 19 -9.07 34.29 -0.05
N THR A 20 -9.79 33.17 -0.13
CA THR A 20 -10.01 32.38 1.08
C THR A 20 -8.63 31.84 1.44
N ALA A 21 -8.07 32.29 2.56
CA ALA A 21 -6.83 31.75 3.08
C ALA A 21 -7.07 30.27 3.36
N ASP A 22 -6.50 29.39 2.53
CA ASP A 22 -6.49 27.96 2.78
C ASP A 22 -5.67 27.74 4.06
N THR A 23 -6.35 27.45 5.16
CA THR A 23 -5.74 27.13 6.45
C THR A 23 -5.19 25.70 6.40
N SER A 24 -4.35 25.39 5.41
CA SER A 24 -3.70 24.09 5.30
C SER A 24 -2.68 23.95 6.43
N VAL A 25 -2.83 22.94 7.27
CA VAL A 25 -1.89 22.63 8.35
C VAL A 25 -0.63 22.02 7.72
N GLU A 26 0.54 22.49 8.11
CA GLU A 26 1.82 21.91 7.67
C GLU A 26 2.16 20.65 8.48
N PHE A 27 2.83 19.68 7.85
CA PHE A 27 3.27 18.48 8.54
C PHE A 27 4.44 18.78 9.49
N ASP A 28 4.16 18.76 10.80
CA ASP A 28 5.15 18.78 11.87
C ASP A 28 5.41 17.36 12.44
N PRO A 29 6.58 16.75 12.21
CA PRO A 29 6.88 15.40 12.68
C PRO A 29 6.80 15.27 14.21
N ALA A 30 7.12 16.31 14.98
CA ALA A 30 7.11 16.25 16.43
C ALA A 30 5.68 16.16 17.03
N LYS A 31 4.68 16.59 16.26
CA LYS A 31 3.25 16.53 16.65
C LYS A 31 2.51 15.38 15.98
N HIS A 32 2.84 15.12 14.73
CA HIS A 32 2.06 14.25 13.87
C HIS A 32 2.56 12.81 13.88
N ILE A 33 3.84 12.56 14.18
CA ILE A 33 4.37 11.20 14.35
C ILE A 33 4.20 10.79 15.82
N LEU A 34 3.51 9.68 16.05
CA LEU A 34 3.30 9.10 17.38
C LEU A 34 3.79 7.65 17.39
N PHE A 35 5.08 7.47 17.12
CA PHE A 35 5.63 6.14 16.88
C PHE A 35 5.61 5.25 18.12
N GLN A 36 4.98 4.08 18.01
CA GLN A 36 5.13 2.96 18.94
C GLN A 36 5.48 1.72 18.14
N PRO A 37 6.57 1.00 18.46
CA PRO A 37 7.04 -0.12 17.64
C PRO A 37 6.05 -1.29 17.62
N PRO A 38 6.07 -2.12 16.56
CA PRO A 38 5.24 -3.33 16.51
C PRO A 38 5.63 -4.30 17.63
N SER A 39 4.65 -5.00 18.19
CA SER A 39 4.89 -6.01 19.23
C SER A 39 5.68 -7.22 18.71
N LYS A 40 5.57 -7.51 17.41
CA LYS A 40 6.29 -8.59 16.75
C LYS A 40 6.48 -8.29 15.26
N ILE A 41 7.65 -8.67 14.74
CA ILE A 41 7.95 -8.69 13.30
C ILE A 41 8.03 -10.16 12.88
N ILE A 42 7.33 -10.53 11.82
CA ILE A 42 7.31 -11.87 11.25
C ILE A 42 8.27 -11.88 10.06
N LYS A 43 9.19 -12.84 10.03
CA LYS A 43 10.18 -13.01 8.95
C LYS A 43 9.65 -13.89 7.83
N MET A 44 10.28 -13.82 6.66
CA MET A 44 10.00 -14.72 5.53
C MET A 44 10.10 -16.20 5.93
N THR A 45 11.11 -16.54 6.73
CA THR A 45 11.32 -17.91 7.22
C THR A 45 10.27 -18.35 8.24
N ASP A 46 9.66 -17.44 9.00
CA ASP A 46 8.59 -17.76 9.95
C ASP A 46 7.30 -18.20 9.24
N ILE A 47 7.13 -17.80 7.97
CA ILE A 47 5.97 -18.14 7.12
C ILE A 47 6.34 -19.13 6.00
N GLY A 48 7.49 -19.79 6.11
CA GLY A 48 7.91 -20.89 5.23
C GLY A 48 8.58 -20.47 3.92
N TYR A 49 8.83 -19.18 3.70
CA TYR A 49 9.60 -18.70 2.55
C TYR A 49 11.11 -18.74 2.82
N ALA A 50 11.92 -18.84 1.76
CA ALA A 50 13.37 -18.67 1.88
C ALA A 50 13.72 -17.23 2.27
N GLU A 51 14.83 -17.03 3.00
CA GLU A 51 15.24 -15.72 3.51
C GLU A 51 15.51 -14.70 2.38
N ASP A 52 15.93 -15.19 1.20
CA ASP A 52 16.24 -14.41 0.00
C ASP A 52 15.09 -14.33 -1.02
N THR A 53 13.88 -14.74 -0.63
CA THR A 53 12.70 -14.64 -1.51
C THR A 53 12.38 -13.20 -1.90
N GLY A 54 12.52 -12.27 -0.96
CA GLY A 54 12.25 -10.85 -1.14
C GLY A 54 13.50 -9.98 -1.03
N VAL A 55 13.31 -8.67 -0.92
CA VAL A 55 14.39 -7.68 -0.75
C VAL A 55 14.80 -7.50 0.71
N SER A 56 14.11 -8.16 1.64
CA SER A 56 14.35 -8.14 3.08
C SER A 56 13.96 -9.47 3.73
N PRO A 57 14.57 -9.84 4.88
CA PRO A 57 14.10 -10.98 5.67
C PRO A 57 12.74 -10.74 6.35
N VAL A 58 12.22 -9.51 6.41
CA VAL A 58 10.95 -9.17 7.07
C VAL A 58 9.77 -9.46 6.15
N ALA A 59 8.88 -10.37 6.52
CA ALA A 59 7.65 -10.62 5.76
C ALA A 59 6.59 -9.56 6.04
N VAL A 60 6.23 -9.40 7.32
CA VAL A 60 5.13 -8.55 7.76
C VAL A 60 5.35 -8.09 9.20
N SER A 61 4.91 -6.88 9.54
CA SER A 61 4.87 -6.41 10.94
C SER A 61 3.50 -6.68 11.57
N HIS A 62 3.45 -6.84 12.89
CA HIS A 62 2.21 -6.55 13.61
C HIS A 62 1.88 -5.06 13.47
N PRO A 63 0.62 -4.64 13.73
CA PRO A 63 0.27 -3.23 13.77
C PRO A 63 1.16 -2.43 14.74
N PHE A 64 1.52 -1.22 14.34
CA PHE A 64 2.31 -0.29 15.13
C PHE A 64 1.76 1.12 14.99
N GLN A 65 1.79 1.93 16.05
CA GLN A 65 1.32 3.32 15.95
C GLN A 65 2.33 4.12 15.12
N LEU A 66 1.84 4.83 14.10
CA LEU A 66 2.68 5.68 13.24
C LEU A 66 2.33 7.15 13.39
N PHE A 67 1.07 7.51 13.15
CA PHE A 67 0.60 8.90 13.16
C PHE A 67 -0.36 9.16 14.33
N SER A 68 -0.40 10.41 14.81
CA SER A 68 -1.37 10.84 15.83
C SER A 68 -2.79 10.98 15.26
N GLU A 69 -3.80 11.03 16.11
CA GLU A 69 -5.20 11.26 15.67
C GLU A 69 -5.36 12.60 14.93
N ASP A 70 -4.64 13.64 15.36
CA ASP A 70 -4.64 14.95 14.70
C ASP A 70 -4.14 14.82 13.25
N ALA A 71 -3.05 14.08 13.04
CA ALA A 71 -2.52 13.83 11.72
C ALA A 71 -3.51 13.05 10.84
N ILE A 72 -4.19 12.05 11.41
CA ILE A 72 -5.25 11.31 10.71
C ILE A 72 -6.41 12.24 10.34
N GLY A 73 -6.77 13.17 11.22
CA GLY A 73 -7.74 14.22 10.95
C GLY A 73 -7.37 15.06 9.72
N GLU A 74 -6.13 15.55 9.65
CA GLU A 74 -5.65 16.33 8.51
C GLU A 74 -5.59 15.51 7.22
N MET A 75 -5.08 14.27 7.27
CA MET A 75 -5.07 13.37 6.11
C MET A 75 -6.49 13.14 5.56
N ARG A 76 -7.46 12.89 6.44
CA ARG A 76 -8.87 12.71 6.04
C ARG A 76 -9.44 13.96 5.37
N LYS A 77 -9.14 15.16 5.89
CA LYS A 77 -9.58 16.42 5.26
C LYS A 77 -9.08 16.53 3.82
N GLU A 78 -7.83 16.15 3.55
CA GLU A 78 -7.27 16.16 2.20
C GLU A 78 -7.91 15.13 1.27
N ILE A 79 -8.14 13.91 1.75
CA ILE A 79 -8.77 12.83 0.98
C ILE A 79 -10.20 13.18 0.55
N PHE A 80 -10.96 13.86 1.41
CA PHE A 80 -12.36 14.23 1.15
C PHE A 80 -12.52 15.59 0.46
N LYS A 81 -11.44 16.23 0.01
CA LYS A 81 -11.55 17.41 -0.87
C LYS A 81 -12.31 17.02 -2.14
N LYS A 82 -13.21 17.90 -2.58
CA LYS A 82 -14.05 17.65 -3.77
C LYS A 82 -13.20 17.37 -5.02
N GLU A 83 -12.07 18.05 -5.15
CA GLU A 83 -11.15 17.91 -6.28
C GLU A 83 -10.46 16.54 -6.31
N VAL A 84 -10.15 15.97 -5.14
CA VAL A 84 -9.57 14.61 -5.04
C VAL A 84 -10.61 13.57 -5.45
N LEU A 85 -11.81 13.64 -4.89
CA LEU A 85 -12.88 12.70 -5.21
C LEU A 85 -13.33 12.76 -6.68
N ALA A 86 -13.24 13.93 -7.30
CA ALA A 86 -13.65 14.12 -8.69
C ALA A 86 -12.61 13.67 -9.72
N ASN A 87 -11.32 13.87 -9.42
CA ASN A 87 -10.25 13.70 -10.42
C ASN A 87 -9.38 12.45 -10.21
N CYS A 88 -9.45 11.82 -9.04
CA CYS A 88 -8.50 10.79 -8.63
C CYS A 88 -9.15 9.46 -8.25
N LYS A 89 -10.43 9.26 -8.59
CA LYS A 89 -11.20 8.06 -8.26
C LYS A 89 -11.10 6.99 -9.34
N TYR A 90 -10.82 5.76 -8.93
CA TYR A 90 -10.71 4.57 -9.76
C TYR A 90 -11.48 3.38 -9.14
N GLU A 91 -11.82 2.39 -9.96
CA GLU A 91 -12.50 1.16 -9.55
C GLU A 91 -11.99 -0.03 -10.38
N SER A 92 -12.05 -1.24 -9.82
CA SER A 92 -11.73 -2.50 -10.51
C SER A 92 -12.63 -3.66 -10.08
N ASN A 93 -12.50 -4.81 -10.73
CA ASN A 93 -13.18 -6.05 -10.35
C ASN A 93 -12.83 -6.54 -8.93
N ILE A 94 -11.65 -6.21 -8.40
CA ILE A 94 -11.23 -6.62 -7.05
C ILE A 94 -11.33 -5.51 -5.98
N ALA A 95 -11.60 -4.26 -6.37
CA ALA A 95 -11.71 -3.11 -5.46
C ALA A 95 -12.74 -2.08 -5.95
N ALA A 96 -13.76 -1.82 -5.13
CA ALA A 96 -14.92 -1.03 -5.53
C ALA A 96 -14.68 0.49 -5.63
N CYS A 97 -13.73 1.04 -4.87
CA CYS A 97 -13.47 2.48 -4.86
C CYS A 97 -12.07 2.77 -4.32
N GLN A 98 -11.22 3.35 -5.15
CA GLN A 98 -9.84 3.70 -4.84
C GLN A 98 -9.54 5.15 -5.21
N LEU A 99 -8.68 5.82 -4.43
CA LEU A 99 -8.12 7.12 -4.77
C LEU A 99 -6.61 6.98 -5.01
N ARG A 100 -6.11 7.47 -6.14
CA ARG A 100 -4.69 7.33 -6.53
C ARG A 100 -4.14 8.61 -7.16
N GLY A 101 -2.82 8.81 -7.13
CA GLY A 101 -2.15 9.93 -7.81
C GLY A 101 -2.48 11.33 -7.27
N TYR A 102 -3.21 11.44 -6.17
CA TYR A 102 -3.69 12.74 -5.69
C TYR A 102 -2.70 13.48 -4.79
N SER A 103 -1.77 12.76 -4.15
CA SER A 103 -0.95 13.29 -3.07
C SER A 103 -0.08 14.49 -3.48
N PRO A 104 0.71 14.43 -4.57
CA PRO A 104 1.63 15.51 -4.94
C PRO A 104 0.93 16.84 -5.24
N LYS A 105 -0.32 16.78 -5.74
CA LYS A 105 -1.06 17.94 -6.24
C LYS A 105 -2.11 18.48 -5.27
N TYR A 106 -2.82 17.60 -4.58
CA TYR A 106 -4.03 17.96 -3.82
C TYR A 106 -3.90 17.75 -2.30
N ALA A 107 -2.89 17.00 -1.87
CA ALA A 107 -2.74 16.58 -0.48
C ALA A 107 -1.31 16.76 0.02
N LYS A 108 -0.94 18.02 0.25
CA LYS A 108 0.39 18.43 0.70
C LYS A 108 0.75 17.82 2.05
N PHE A 109 -0.19 17.77 3.00
CA PHE A 109 0.08 17.19 4.32
C PHE A 109 0.42 15.70 4.20
N ILE A 110 -0.37 14.94 3.43
CA ILE A 110 -0.09 13.52 3.14
C ILE A 110 1.25 13.36 2.44
N TYR A 111 1.51 14.17 1.41
CA TYR A 111 2.75 14.09 0.64
C TYR A 111 3.99 14.33 1.52
N ASP A 112 3.97 15.40 2.31
CA ASP A 112 5.04 15.75 3.23
C ASP A 112 5.20 14.67 4.32
N ALA A 113 4.09 14.15 4.87
CA ALA A 113 4.11 13.12 5.93
C ALA A 113 4.82 11.84 5.48
N TRP A 114 4.55 11.36 4.26
CA TRP A 114 5.14 10.13 3.73
C TRP A 114 6.55 10.30 3.17
N LYS A 115 6.94 11.51 2.76
CA LYS A 115 8.31 11.83 2.31
C LYS A 115 9.23 12.29 3.44
N HIS A 116 8.68 12.57 4.63
CA HIS A 116 9.48 13.07 5.74
C HIS A 116 10.55 12.05 6.19
N PRO A 117 11.81 12.47 6.41
CA PRO A 117 12.90 11.58 6.82
C PRO A 117 12.59 10.73 8.07
N ASP A 118 11.89 11.28 9.06
CA ASP A 118 11.54 10.56 10.29
C ASP A 118 10.56 9.41 10.02
N THR A 119 9.56 9.64 9.16
CA THR A 119 8.61 8.60 8.71
C THR A 119 9.36 7.50 7.96
N LEU A 120 10.23 7.88 7.01
CA LEU A 120 11.02 6.93 6.23
C LEU A 120 11.99 6.13 7.10
N SER A 121 12.57 6.75 8.14
CA SER A 121 13.44 6.07 9.10
C SER A 121 12.70 5.00 9.89
N ILE A 122 11.49 5.30 10.37
CA ILE A 122 10.64 4.34 11.07
C ILE A 122 10.29 3.16 10.16
N ILE A 123 9.83 3.44 8.95
CA ILE A 123 9.42 2.42 7.96
C ILE A 123 10.60 1.52 7.61
N SER A 124 11.75 2.11 7.28
CA SER A 124 12.98 1.38 6.94
C SER A 124 13.45 0.48 8.10
N LYS A 125 13.38 0.99 9.34
CA LYS A 125 13.75 0.24 10.53
C LYS A 125 12.88 -1.00 10.74
N ILE A 126 11.57 -0.88 10.51
CA ILE A 126 10.63 -2.01 10.63
C ILE A 126 10.80 -2.98 9.46
N ALA A 127 10.99 -2.46 8.25
CA ALA A 127 11.20 -3.26 7.05
C ALA A 127 12.53 -4.00 7.03
N GLY A 128 13.51 -3.61 7.84
CA GLY A 128 14.84 -4.23 7.88
C GLY A 128 15.73 -3.91 6.68
N VAL A 129 15.35 -2.92 5.87
CA VAL A 129 16.09 -2.40 4.72
C VAL A 129 15.76 -0.93 4.53
N ASP A 130 16.71 -0.15 4.02
CA ASP A 130 16.46 1.26 3.71
C ASP A 130 15.44 1.39 2.56
N LEU A 131 14.32 2.05 2.83
CA LEU A 131 13.22 2.24 1.90
C LEU A 131 13.03 3.72 1.55
N VAL A 132 12.55 3.95 0.33
CA VAL A 132 11.99 5.22 -0.15
C VAL A 132 10.62 4.95 -0.76
N PRO A 133 9.71 5.95 -0.81
CA PRO A 133 8.45 5.77 -1.54
C PRO A 133 8.76 5.29 -2.96
N GLU A 134 7.94 4.38 -3.47
CA GLU A 134 8.12 3.78 -4.80
C GLU A 134 8.29 4.88 -5.85
N MET A 135 7.27 5.73 -5.92
CA MET A 135 7.14 6.92 -6.75
C MET A 135 6.02 7.81 -6.20
N ASP A 136 5.91 9.04 -6.71
CA ASP A 136 5.00 10.05 -6.16
C ASP A 136 3.53 9.66 -6.39
N PHE A 137 3.21 9.00 -7.51
CA PHE A 137 1.89 8.48 -7.82
C PHE A 137 1.35 7.47 -6.78
N GLU A 138 2.26 6.73 -6.12
CA GLU A 138 1.96 5.68 -5.15
C GLU A 138 1.96 6.15 -3.69
N ILE A 139 2.08 7.47 -3.47
CA ILE A 139 2.00 8.03 -2.13
C ILE A 139 0.53 8.14 -1.71
N GLY A 140 0.18 7.36 -0.69
CA GLY A 140 -1.08 7.48 0.02
C GLY A 140 -2.32 7.03 -0.77
N HIS A 141 -2.22 6.04 -1.65
CA HIS A 141 -3.40 5.44 -2.30
C HIS A 141 -4.46 5.05 -1.24
N VAL A 142 -5.72 5.41 -1.45
CA VAL A 142 -6.80 5.14 -0.48
C VAL A 142 -7.75 4.10 -1.01
N ASN A 143 -8.06 3.08 -0.19
CA ASN A 143 -9.21 2.20 -0.41
C ASN A 143 -10.39 2.71 0.43
N LEU A 144 -11.53 2.98 -0.23
CA LEU A 144 -12.75 3.47 0.42
C LEU A 144 -13.81 2.37 0.47
N SER A 145 -14.18 1.94 1.69
CA SER A 145 -15.36 1.12 1.92
C SER A 145 -16.31 1.85 2.87
N ILE A 146 -17.45 2.32 2.36
CA ILE A 146 -18.47 3.04 3.12
C ILE A 146 -19.79 2.27 3.02
N LYS A 147 -20.39 1.94 4.16
CA LYS A 147 -21.67 1.24 4.27
C LYS A 147 -22.79 2.22 4.64
N SER A 148 -24.03 1.92 4.24
CA SER A 148 -25.18 2.68 4.74
C SER A 148 -25.46 2.37 6.22
N LYS A 149 -26.22 3.25 6.88
CA LYS A 149 -26.65 3.03 8.26
C LYS A 149 -27.53 1.79 8.39
N GLU A 150 -28.44 1.55 7.44
CA GLU A 150 -29.29 0.34 7.47
C GLU A 150 -28.48 -0.94 7.32
N GLN A 151 -27.48 -0.96 6.43
CA GLN A 151 -26.59 -2.12 6.24
C GLN A 151 -25.78 -2.42 7.51
N THR A 152 -25.29 -1.37 8.18
CA THR A 152 -24.51 -1.52 9.42
C THR A 152 -25.38 -2.03 10.58
N ASP A 153 -26.60 -1.48 10.72
CA ASP A 153 -27.52 -1.87 11.79
C ASP A 153 -28.03 -3.31 11.60
N GLN A 154 -28.22 -3.76 10.35
CA GLN A 154 -28.56 -5.15 10.01
C GLN A 154 -27.42 -6.13 10.33
N GLU A 155 -26.16 -5.80 10.02
CA GLU A 155 -25.00 -6.63 10.37
C GLU A 155 -24.84 -6.75 11.90
N ILE A 156 -24.99 -5.64 12.64
CA ILE A 156 -24.91 -5.63 14.11
C ILE A 156 -26.03 -6.48 14.73
N ALA A 157 -27.25 -6.37 14.20
CA ALA A 157 -28.38 -7.19 14.65
C ALA A 157 -28.16 -8.68 14.36
N ALA A 158 -27.58 -9.03 13.20
CA ALA A 158 -27.24 -10.40 12.84
C ALA A 158 -26.14 -11.00 13.74
N ILE A 159 -25.09 -10.24 14.05
CA ILE A 159 -24.02 -10.66 14.99
C ILE A 159 -24.58 -10.85 16.40
N SER A 160 -25.47 -9.95 16.84
CA SER A 160 -26.16 -10.04 18.13
C SER A 160 -27.11 -11.26 18.19
N ASN A 161 -27.80 -11.55 17.09
CA ASN A 161 -28.66 -12.72 16.97
C ASN A 161 -27.84 -14.01 16.94
N GLN A 162 -26.74 -14.10 16.19
CA GLN A 162 -25.83 -15.24 16.25
C GLN A 162 -25.32 -15.49 17.67
N LYS A 163 -24.94 -14.44 18.41
CA LYS A 163 -24.57 -14.56 19.85
C LYS A 163 -25.70 -15.09 20.75
N ARG A 164 -26.97 -14.91 20.38
CA ARG A 164 -28.13 -15.48 21.10
C ARG A 164 -28.47 -16.90 20.66
N PHE A 165 -28.27 -17.24 19.38
CA PHE A 165 -28.55 -18.58 18.84
C PHE A 165 -27.50 -19.63 19.21
N PHE A 166 -26.29 -19.25 19.63
CA PHE A 166 -25.30 -20.20 20.19
C PHE A 166 -25.57 -20.62 21.65
N ALA A 167 -26.68 -20.19 22.25
CA ALA A 167 -27.12 -20.64 23.58
C ALA A 167 -28.13 -21.81 23.52
N ASP A 168 -28.80 -22.03 22.39
CA ASP A 168 -29.79 -23.09 22.23
C ASP A 168 -29.67 -23.70 20.81
N ASP A 169 -29.26 -24.97 20.79
CA ASP A 169 -29.40 -25.97 19.71
C ASP A 169 -28.14 -26.39 18.93
N GLU A 170 -27.93 -27.70 18.91
CA GLU A 170 -26.90 -28.41 18.17
C GLU A 170 -27.41 -28.66 16.74
N GLY A 171 -26.79 -28.04 15.73
CA GLY A 171 -27.00 -28.50 14.35
C GLY A 171 -26.93 -27.42 13.28
N ILE A 172 -25.94 -27.59 12.41
CA ILE A 172 -25.90 -27.25 10.97
C ILE A 172 -27.09 -26.43 10.47
N ALA A 173 -26.88 -25.12 10.36
CA ALA A 173 -27.60 -24.28 9.40
C ALA A 173 -26.62 -23.22 8.89
N GLY A 174 -26.17 -23.38 7.63
CA GLY A 174 -25.39 -22.36 6.93
C GLY A 174 -26.18 -21.06 6.88
N CYS A 175 -25.53 -19.95 7.23
CA CYS A 175 -26.12 -18.63 7.10
C CYS A 175 -26.25 -18.27 5.60
N PRO A 176 -27.43 -17.82 5.14
CA PRO A 176 -27.68 -17.46 3.75
C PRO A 176 -27.42 -15.98 3.53
N TRP A 177 -26.19 -15.60 3.19
CA TRP A 177 -25.94 -14.33 2.47
C TRP A 177 -24.80 -14.54 1.48
N GLU A 178 -25.17 -14.60 0.21
CA GLU A 178 -24.29 -14.48 -0.95
C GLU A 178 -23.74 -13.03 -1.02
N ASP A 179 -22.73 -12.70 -0.22
CA ASP A 179 -21.62 -11.79 -0.61
C ASP A 179 -20.48 -11.84 0.43
N ASP A 180 -19.88 -13.02 0.61
CA ASP A 180 -18.69 -13.27 1.44
C ASP A 180 -17.40 -12.61 0.88
N LYS A 181 -17.53 -11.60 0.00
CA LYS A 181 -16.40 -11.05 -0.75
C LYS A 181 -15.45 -10.23 0.13
N PRO A 182 -14.13 -10.40 -0.07
CA PRO A 182 -13.09 -9.61 0.60
C PRO A 182 -13.14 -8.14 0.17
N ILE A 183 -12.45 -7.26 0.91
CA ILE A 183 -12.32 -5.84 0.52
C ILE A 183 -11.37 -5.70 -0.66
N VAL A 184 -10.32 -6.52 -0.66
CA VAL A 184 -9.42 -6.72 -1.79
C VAL A 184 -9.17 -8.21 -1.89
N GLY A 185 -9.41 -8.78 -3.08
CA GLY A 185 -9.23 -10.20 -3.39
C GLY A 185 -7.81 -10.72 -3.17
N TRP A 186 -7.58 -12.02 -3.39
CA TRP A 186 -6.24 -12.58 -3.36
C TRP A 186 -5.35 -11.94 -4.44
N HIS A 187 -4.21 -11.40 -4.04
CA HIS A 187 -3.25 -10.79 -4.96
C HIS A 187 -1.83 -10.82 -4.39
N THR A 188 -0.89 -10.43 -5.25
CA THR A 188 0.42 -9.91 -4.83
C THR A 188 0.47 -8.45 -5.24
N ASP A 189 1.12 -7.63 -4.42
CA ASP A 189 1.25 -6.21 -4.74
C ASP A 189 2.11 -6.00 -5.97
N SER A 190 2.00 -4.79 -6.52
CA SER A 190 2.86 -4.30 -7.58
C SER A 190 4.29 -4.05 -7.13
N TYR A 191 4.49 -3.65 -5.87
CA TYR A 191 5.77 -3.10 -5.39
C TYR A 191 6.34 -3.89 -4.21
N PRO A 192 7.67 -3.88 -4.01
CA PRO A 192 8.35 -4.70 -3.01
C PRO A 192 7.74 -4.61 -1.61
N PHE A 193 7.41 -3.39 -1.17
CA PHE A 193 6.83 -3.12 0.13
C PHE A 193 5.60 -2.23 0.05
N VAL A 194 4.69 -2.42 1.00
CA VAL A 194 3.59 -1.50 1.29
C VAL A 194 3.53 -1.18 2.78
N CYS A 195 3.15 0.05 3.08
CA CYS A 195 2.72 0.48 4.41
C CYS A 195 1.22 0.78 4.37
N VAL A 196 0.43 -0.03 5.07
CA VAL A 196 -1.03 0.12 5.16
C VAL A 196 -1.38 0.84 6.46
N LEU A 197 -1.78 2.11 6.36
CA LEU A 197 -2.24 2.97 7.45
C LEU A 197 -3.76 2.93 7.56
N MET A 198 -4.29 2.73 8.76
CA MET A 198 -5.73 2.81 9.01
C MET A 198 -6.17 4.24 9.32
N LEU A 199 -7.15 4.76 8.58
CA LEU A 199 -7.70 6.10 8.77
C LEU A 199 -9.08 6.11 9.46
N SER A 200 -9.77 4.97 9.52
CA SER A 200 -11.06 4.86 10.22
C SER A 200 -10.86 4.41 11.66
N ASP A 201 -11.78 4.83 12.53
CA ASP A 201 -11.90 4.26 13.87
C ASP A 201 -12.43 2.82 13.77
N CYS A 202 -11.59 1.86 14.17
CA CYS A 202 -11.88 0.44 14.12
C CYS A 202 -12.22 -0.18 15.49
N THR A 203 -12.50 0.64 16.51
CA THR A 203 -12.67 0.16 17.90
C THR A 203 -13.73 -0.93 18.06
N ASN A 204 -14.81 -0.87 17.27
CA ASN A 204 -15.92 -1.82 17.32
C ASN A 204 -15.91 -2.85 16.18
N MET A 205 -14.83 -2.92 15.40
CA MET A 205 -14.76 -3.83 14.24
C MET A 205 -14.45 -5.27 14.67
N VAL A 206 -15.17 -6.21 14.06
CA VAL A 206 -14.86 -7.64 14.08
C VAL A 206 -14.42 -8.04 12.68
N GLY A 207 -13.26 -8.70 12.56
CA GLY A 207 -12.63 -9.00 11.28
C GLY A 207 -11.70 -7.88 10.79
N GLY A 208 -11.46 -7.82 9.47
CA GLY A 208 -10.58 -6.81 8.87
C GLY A 208 -9.08 -7.16 8.90
N GLU A 209 -8.74 -8.40 9.28
CA GLU A 209 -7.37 -8.93 9.21
C GLU A 209 -6.85 -8.99 7.77
N THR A 210 -5.53 -8.98 7.65
CA THR A 210 -4.87 -9.37 6.40
C THR A 210 -4.56 -10.85 6.47
N ALA A 211 -5.13 -11.63 5.57
CA ALA A 211 -4.79 -13.03 5.40
C ALA A 211 -3.56 -13.15 4.50
N LEU A 212 -2.56 -13.90 4.94
CA LEU A 212 -1.35 -14.23 4.19
C LEU A 212 -1.38 -15.73 3.84
N ARG A 213 -1.10 -16.07 2.60
CA ARG A 213 -0.97 -17.45 2.16
C ARG A 213 0.50 -17.86 2.18
N THR A 214 0.82 -18.89 2.95
CA THR A 214 2.17 -19.45 3.04
C THR A 214 2.45 -20.38 1.84
N PRO A 215 3.73 -20.73 1.55
CA PRO A 215 4.08 -21.56 0.39
C PRO A 215 3.46 -22.96 0.40
N ASP A 216 3.18 -23.51 1.58
CA ASP A 216 2.50 -24.79 1.78
C ASP A 216 0.96 -24.69 1.67
N GLY A 217 0.43 -23.49 1.41
CA GLY A 217 -0.99 -23.22 1.20
C GLY A 217 -1.79 -22.92 2.49
N ASN A 218 -1.13 -22.87 3.65
CA ASN A 218 -1.78 -22.46 4.90
C ASN A 218 -2.10 -20.95 4.90
N ILE A 219 -3.06 -20.55 5.73
CA ILE A 219 -3.49 -19.15 5.86
C ILE A 219 -3.12 -18.63 7.25
N LEU A 220 -2.30 -17.58 7.29
CA LEU A 220 -1.98 -16.83 8.49
C LEU A 220 -2.78 -15.52 8.50
N LYS A 221 -3.60 -15.30 9.53
CA LYS A 221 -4.31 -14.01 9.71
C LYS A 221 -3.49 -13.09 10.60
N VAL A 222 -3.19 -11.90 10.12
CA VAL A 222 -2.51 -10.84 10.89
C VAL A 222 -3.54 -9.79 11.28
N ARG A 223 -3.60 -9.45 12.57
CA ARG A 223 -4.55 -8.47 13.10
C ARG A 223 -4.42 -7.15 12.33
N GLY A 224 -5.56 -6.59 11.91
CA GLY A 224 -5.61 -5.31 11.23
C GLY A 224 -5.25 -4.13 12.16
N PRO A 225 -4.71 -3.03 11.61
CA PRO A 225 -4.40 -1.82 12.39
C PRO A 225 -5.66 -1.08 12.87
N GLY A 226 -5.57 -0.48 14.07
CA GLY A 226 -6.51 0.55 14.52
C GLY A 226 -6.15 1.93 13.94
N MET A 227 -7.00 2.95 14.15
CA MET A 227 -6.78 4.30 13.61
C MET A 227 -5.37 4.84 13.94
N GLY A 228 -4.66 5.34 12.94
CA GLY A 228 -3.28 5.84 13.10
C GLY A 228 -2.20 4.75 13.23
N CYS A 229 -2.59 3.48 13.36
CA CYS A 229 -1.67 2.36 13.24
C CYS A 229 -1.43 1.98 11.79
N ALA A 230 -0.23 1.47 11.54
CA ALA A 230 0.19 0.96 10.25
C ALA A 230 0.70 -0.49 10.32
N VAL A 231 0.76 -1.14 9.17
CA VAL A 231 1.40 -2.46 8.96
C VAL A 231 2.35 -2.36 7.77
N ILE A 232 3.55 -2.90 7.90
CA ILE A 232 4.49 -3.11 6.79
C ILE A 232 4.35 -4.53 6.27
N LEU A 233 4.28 -4.71 4.95
CA LEU A 233 4.19 -6.00 4.28
C LEU A 233 5.07 -6.03 3.03
N GLN A 234 5.81 -7.12 2.81
CA GLN A 234 6.48 -7.41 1.53
C GLN A 234 5.49 -7.97 0.49
N GLY A 235 4.51 -7.15 0.09
CA GLY A 235 3.33 -7.61 -0.63
C GLY A 235 3.58 -8.13 -2.05
N ARG A 236 4.67 -7.73 -2.72
CA ARG A 236 5.09 -8.29 -4.02
C ARG A 236 5.33 -9.80 -3.95
N TYR A 237 5.85 -10.27 -2.81
CA TYR A 237 6.37 -11.62 -2.64
C TYR A 237 5.39 -12.54 -1.88
N ILE A 238 4.42 -11.96 -1.17
CA ILE A 238 3.50 -12.69 -0.30
C ILE A 238 2.08 -12.54 -0.85
N THR A 239 1.48 -13.64 -1.27
CA THR A 239 0.07 -13.66 -1.66
C THR A 239 -0.81 -13.37 -0.45
N HIS A 240 -1.67 -12.36 -0.56
CA HIS A 240 -2.47 -11.90 0.56
C HIS A 240 -3.85 -11.40 0.14
N GLN A 241 -4.74 -11.29 1.13
CA GLN A 241 -6.12 -10.88 0.97
C GLN A 241 -6.55 -9.99 2.15
N ALA A 242 -7.26 -8.91 1.87
CA ALA A 242 -7.80 -8.02 2.89
C ALA A 242 -9.23 -8.46 3.25
N LEU A 243 -9.39 -9.00 4.46
CA LEU A 243 -10.68 -9.52 4.91
C LEU A 243 -11.67 -8.37 5.18
N ARG A 244 -12.96 -8.68 5.01
CA ARG A 244 -14.04 -7.76 5.37
C ARG A 244 -14.08 -7.57 6.88
N ALA A 245 -14.43 -6.35 7.28
CA ALA A 245 -14.75 -6.03 8.66
C ALA A 245 -16.25 -5.81 8.82
N LEU A 246 -16.79 -6.31 9.92
CA LEU A 246 -18.19 -6.17 10.30
C LEU A 246 -18.33 -5.17 11.46
N GLY A 247 -19.49 -4.52 11.56
CA GLY A 247 -19.82 -3.65 12.69
C GLY A 247 -19.29 -2.21 12.62
N THR A 248 -18.76 -1.76 11.48
CA THR A 248 -18.39 -0.37 11.22
C THR A 248 -19.16 0.21 10.03
N LYS A 249 -19.37 1.54 10.06
CA LYS A 249 -19.95 2.31 8.94
C LYS A 249 -18.94 2.57 7.83
N GLU A 250 -17.65 2.64 8.15
CA GLU A 250 -16.59 2.88 7.17
C GLU A 250 -15.31 2.11 7.52
N ARG A 251 -14.57 1.74 6.48
CA ARG A 251 -13.18 1.29 6.57
C ARG A 251 -12.38 1.98 5.48
N ILE A 252 -11.56 2.92 5.90
CA ILE A 252 -10.69 3.70 5.04
C ILE A 252 -9.25 3.34 5.38
N THR A 253 -8.53 2.82 4.41
CA THR A 253 -7.09 2.52 4.53
C THR A 253 -6.31 3.30 3.51
N MET A 254 -5.22 3.89 3.93
CA MET A 254 -4.23 4.52 3.08
C MET A 254 -3.04 3.58 2.92
N VAL A 255 -2.54 3.43 1.70
CA VAL A 255 -1.45 2.54 1.33
C VAL A 255 -0.40 3.37 0.63
N THR A 256 0.83 3.35 1.16
CA THR A 256 1.99 3.91 0.48
C THR A 256 2.94 2.78 0.12
N SER A 257 3.35 2.74 -1.14
CA SER A 257 4.25 1.71 -1.68
C SER A 257 5.71 2.16 -1.56
N PHE A 258 6.63 1.20 -1.39
CA PHE A 258 8.05 1.46 -1.17
C PHE A 258 8.94 0.51 -1.96
N ARG A 259 10.11 1.02 -2.36
CA ARG A 259 11.25 0.25 -2.90
C ARG A 259 12.50 0.41 -2.05
N PRO A 260 13.44 -0.55 -2.17
CA PRO A 260 14.78 -0.36 -1.63
C PRO A 260 15.42 0.94 -2.15
N LYS A 261 15.98 1.74 -1.24
CA LYS A 261 16.72 2.96 -1.57
C LYS A 261 17.99 2.68 -2.37
N SER A 262 18.62 1.53 -2.11
CA SER A 262 19.84 1.15 -2.81
C SER A 262 19.52 0.71 -4.23
N PRO A 263 20.13 1.33 -5.26
CA PRO A 263 19.92 0.88 -6.64
C PRO A 263 20.52 -0.51 -6.88
N PHE A 264 21.32 -1.06 -5.96
CA PHE A 264 21.97 -2.36 -6.11
C PHE A 264 21.17 -3.53 -5.53
N LEU A 265 20.04 -3.25 -4.89
CA LEU A 265 19.09 -4.28 -4.47
C LEU A 265 18.12 -4.60 -5.63
N ALA A 266 17.44 -5.73 -5.52
CA ALA A 266 16.41 -6.11 -6.46
C ALA A 266 15.24 -5.12 -6.39
N ASP A 267 14.62 -4.91 -7.55
CA ASP A 267 13.45 -4.06 -7.73
C ASP A 267 12.55 -4.82 -8.72
N ASP A 268 11.72 -5.66 -8.13
CA ASP A 268 10.80 -6.57 -8.81
C ASP A 268 9.41 -5.93 -9.00
N SER A 269 9.36 -4.60 -9.01
CA SER A 269 8.14 -3.82 -9.22
C SER A 269 7.50 -4.19 -10.55
N VAL A 270 6.20 -4.46 -10.54
CA VAL A 270 5.37 -4.74 -11.71
C VAL A 270 4.18 -3.79 -11.73
N LEU A 271 3.63 -3.48 -12.90
CA LEU A 271 2.51 -2.56 -13.04
C LEU A 271 1.18 -3.27 -13.29
N ARG A 272 1.15 -4.61 -13.28
CA ARG A 272 -0.01 -5.42 -13.68
C ARG A 272 -1.31 -5.09 -12.92
N THR A 273 -1.25 -4.89 -11.61
CA THR A 273 -2.45 -4.66 -10.78
C THR A 273 -2.81 -3.18 -10.66
N VAL A 274 -1.89 -2.27 -10.98
CA VAL A 274 -2.08 -0.82 -10.82
C VAL A 274 -2.37 -0.12 -12.13
N ARG A 275 -1.85 -0.64 -13.25
CA ARG A 275 -2.03 -0.10 -14.61
C ARG A 275 -3.51 0.05 -14.98
N PRO A 276 -4.41 -0.93 -14.72
CA PRO A 276 -5.83 -0.78 -15.08
C PRO A 276 -6.58 0.30 -14.29
N ILE A 277 -6.01 0.80 -13.19
CA ILE A 277 -6.67 1.66 -12.21
C ILE A 277 -5.87 2.93 -11.91
N SER A 278 -5.11 3.43 -12.87
CA SER A 278 -4.26 4.61 -12.73
C SER A 278 -4.40 5.55 -13.92
N ASP A 279 -4.02 6.82 -13.75
CA ASP A 279 -3.63 7.64 -14.89
C ASP A 279 -2.33 7.05 -15.46
N LEU A 280 -2.41 6.49 -16.67
CA LEU A 280 -1.29 5.78 -17.28
C LEU A 280 -0.10 6.69 -17.57
N SER A 281 -0.37 7.95 -17.93
CA SER A 281 0.69 8.90 -18.27
C SER A 281 1.51 9.23 -17.03
N GLU A 282 0.84 9.62 -15.95
CA GLU A 282 1.50 9.90 -14.67
C GLU A 282 2.21 8.66 -14.12
N LEU A 283 1.56 7.49 -14.17
CA LEU A 283 2.16 6.22 -13.74
C LEU A 283 3.45 5.89 -14.50
N TYR A 284 3.46 6.05 -15.82
CA TYR A 284 4.61 5.73 -16.65
C TYR A 284 5.70 6.80 -16.64
N TYR A 285 5.36 8.08 -16.43
CA TYR A 285 6.38 9.11 -16.19
C TYR A 285 7.17 8.78 -14.94
N ASP A 286 6.48 8.58 -13.81
CA ASP A 286 7.09 8.25 -12.53
C ASP A 286 7.89 6.94 -12.60
N PHE A 287 7.29 5.88 -13.13
CA PHE A 287 7.94 4.57 -13.24
C PHE A 287 9.15 4.62 -14.18
N GLY A 288 9.01 5.24 -15.35
CA GLY A 288 10.12 5.38 -16.29
C GLY A 288 11.28 6.17 -15.70
N GLU A 289 10.99 7.29 -15.05
CA GLU A 289 11.99 8.18 -14.45
C GLU A 289 12.84 7.42 -13.41
N TYR A 290 12.22 6.84 -12.38
CA TYR A 290 12.99 6.23 -11.31
C TYR A 290 13.79 4.99 -11.77
N ARG A 291 13.25 4.25 -12.75
CA ARG A 291 13.94 3.08 -13.32
C ARG A 291 15.19 3.51 -14.08
N LEU A 292 15.14 4.65 -14.77
CA LEU A 292 16.31 5.25 -15.42
C LEU A 292 17.30 5.81 -14.40
N GLU A 293 16.86 6.41 -13.29
CA GLU A 293 17.75 6.84 -12.21
C GLU A 293 18.52 5.67 -11.58
N ILE A 294 17.87 4.53 -11.35
CA ILE A 294 18.54 3.29 -10.90
C ILE A 294 19.64 2.90 -11.90
N MET A 295 19.33 2.90 -13.20
CA MET A 295 20.27 2.56 -14.25
C MET A 295 21.45 3.53 -14.29
N GLU A 296 21.18 4.84 -14.19
CA GLU A 296 22.21 5.87 -14.12
C GLU A 296 23.16 5.63 -12.94
N ALA A 297 22.62 5.39 -11.74
CA ALA A 297 23.41 5.13 -10.55
C ALA A 297 24.29 3.87 -10.70
N ARG A 298 23.74 2.79 -11.26
CA ARG A 298 24.46 1.54 -11.53
C ARG A 298 25.59 1.72 -12.54
N ILE A 299 25.32 2.42 -13.65
CA ILE A 299 26.31 2.73 -14.69
C ILE A 299 27.43 3.59 -14.13
N ASN A 300 27.08 4.67 -13.41
CA ASN A 300 28.05 5.58 -12.80
C ASN A 300 28.97 4.85 -11.81
N ALA A 301 28.41 3.97 -10.97
CA ALA A 301 29.20 3.15 -10.05
C ALA A 301 30.15 2.20 -10.80
N ARG A 302 29.68 1.54 -11.87
CA ARG A 302 30.54 0.65 -12.67
C ARG A 302 31.63 1.42 -13.41
N LEU A 303 31.33 2.59 -13.96
CA LEU A 303 32.31 3.48 -14.60
C LEU A 303 33.40 3.88 -13.62
N LYS A 304 33.06 4.22 -12.37
CA LYS A 304 34.03 4.52 -11.31
C LYS A 304 34.96 3.33 -11.07
N VAL A 305 34.42 2.12 -10.93
CA VAL A 305 35.22 0.88 -10.76
C VAL A 305 36.20 0.67 -11.92
N ILE A 306 35.75 0.86 -13.17
CA ILE A 306 36.62 0.71 -14.35
C ILE A 306 37.75 1.73 -14.33
N ARG A 307 37.44 3.00 -14.05
CA ARG A 307 38.42 4.10 -13.99
C ARG A 307 39.44 3.88 -12.88
N ASP A 308 39.02 3.49 -11.69
CA ASP A 308 39.89 3.28 -10.54
C ASP A 308 40.83 2.08 -10.75
N ARG A 309 40.32 0.99 -11.34
CA ARG A 309 41.17 -0.16 -11.73
C ARG A 309 42.22 0.23 -12.77
N ARG A 310 41.84 1.02 -13.78
CA ARG A 310 42.77 1.50 -14.81
C ARG A 310 43.87 2.38 -14.21
N ARG A 311 43.50 3.32 -13.33
CA ARG A 311 44.46 4.18 -12.60
C ARG A 311 45.43 3.36 -11.73
N ALA A 312 44.96 2.26 -11.14
CA ALA A 312 45.78 1.34 -10.38
C ALA A 312 46.61 0.36 -11.24
N GLY A 313 46.64 0.51 -12.57
CA GLY A 313 47.37 -0.39 -13.47
C GLY A 313 46.82 -1.83 -13.54
N LYS A 314 45.62 -2.07 -12.99
CA LYS A 314 44.99 -3.39 -12.96
C LYS A 314 44.30 -3.70 -14.29
N ARG A 315 44.36 -4.96 -14.73
CA ARG A 315 43.56 -5.44 -15.86
C ARG A 315 42.06 -5.35 -15.55
N ILE A 316 41.27 -5.14 -16.60
CA ILE A 316 39.81 -5.19 -16.51
C ILE A 316 39.36 -6.61 -16.13
N ASP A 317 38.39 -6.70 -15.22
CA ASP A 317 37.73 -7.96 -14.90
C ASP A 317 36.57 -8.17 -15.87
N THR A 318 36.82 -8.94 -16.93
CA THR A 318 35.83 -9.17 -18.00
C THR A 318 34.65 -9.99 -17.52
N SER A 319 34.84 -10.90 -16.56
CA SER A 319 33.77 -11.73 -16.00
C SER A 319 32.81 -10.88 -15.16
N ALA A 320 33.35 -10.05 -14.26
CA ALA A 320 32.55 -9.12 -13.46
C ALA A 320 31.84 -8.07 -14.33
N PHE A 321 32.48 -7.62 -15.42
CA PHE A 321 31.85 -6.67 -16.35
C PHE A 321 30.72 -7.32 -17.16
N LYS A 322 30.90 -8.56 -17.65
CA LYS A 322 29.82 -9.31 -18.31
C LYS A 322 28.64 -9.56 -17.37
N LYS A 323 28.89 -9.94 -16.11
CA LYS A 323 27.83 -10.12 -15.10
C LYS A 323 27.03 -8.84 -14.92
N PHE A 324 27.70 -7.69 -14.77
CA PHE A 324 27.05 -6.39 -14.69
C PHE A 324 26.17 -6.07 -15.90
N LEU A 325 26.68 -6.31 -17.12
CA LEU A 325 25.92 -6.07 -18.35
C LEU A 325 24.67 -6.97 -18.40
N GLN A 326 24.80 -8.23 -18.01
CA GLN A 326 23.67 -9.16 -17.97
C GLN A 326 22.59 -8.72 -16.97
N GLU A 327 23.00 -8.23 -15.79
CA GLU A 327 22.09 -7.66 -14.79
C GLU A 327 21.33 -6.43 -15.35
N GLN A 328 22.02 -5.56 -16.11
CA GLN A 328 21.37 -4.37 -16.70
C GLN A 328 20.44 -4.74 -17.85
N ILE A 329 20.80 -5.72 -18.67
CA ILE A 329 19.94 -6.25 -19.73
C ILE A 329 18.64 -6.82 -19.12
N ALA A 330 18.76 -7.63 -18.06
CA ALA A 330 17.60 -8.19 -17.38
C ALA A 330 16.69 -7.09 -16.78
N PHE A 331 17.29 -6.08 -16.14
CA PHE A 331 16.55 -4.96 -15.58
C PHE A 331 15.79 -4.14 -16.64
N LEU A 332 16.43 -3.83 -17.76
CA LEU A 332 15.78 -3.11 -18.86
C LEU A 332 14.71 -3.94 -19.57
N ALA A 333 14.96 -5.24 -19.75
CA ALA A 333 13.97 -6.16 -20.31
C ALA A 333 12.71 -6.22 -19.43
N HIS A 334 12.88 -6.29 -18.11
CA HIS A 334 11.78 -6.22 -17.14
C HIS A 334 11.03 -4.89 -17.26
N THR A 335 11.73 -3.75 -17.18
CA THR A 335 11.10 -2.42 -17.33
C THR A 335 10.32 -2.30 -18.64
N ASN A 336 10.89 -2.77 -19.76
CA ASN A 336 10.24 -2.76 -21.07
C ASN A 336 8.99 -3.64 -21.11
N SER A 337 8.95 -4.74 -20.34
CA SER A 337 7.75 -5.59 -20.28
C SER A 337 6.62 -5.00 -19.43
N GLU A 338 6.94 -4.08 -18.52
CA GLU A 338 5.97 -3.44 -17.63
C GLU A 338 5.34 -2.17 -18.22
N ILE A 339 6.02 -1.50 -19.15
CA ILE A 339 5.46 -0.39 -19.93
C ILE A 339 4.82 -0.96 -21.20
N VAL A 340 3.50 -0.90 -21.29
CA VAL A 340 2.74 -1.32 -22.48
C VAL A 340 2.04 -0.14 -23.11
N GLU A 341 1.81 -0.20 -24.42
CA GLU A 341 1.03 0.79 -25.15
C GLU A 341 -0.36 0.97 -24.50
N GLU A 342 -0.81 2.22 -24.37
CA GLU A 342 -2.04 2.55 -23.64
C GLU A 342 -3.28 1.85 -24.20
N ASP A 343 -3.30 1.62 -25.52
CA ASP A 343 -4.41 0.96 -26.22
C ASP A 343 -4.52 -0.55 -25.91
N GLN A 344 -3.50 -1.14 -25.29
CA GLN A 344 -3.51 -2.54 -24.83
C GLN A 344 -4.02 -2.69 -23.39
N VAL A 345 -4.35 -1.59 -22.69
CA VAL A 345 -4.79 -1.63 -21.30
C VAL A 345 -6.31 -1.73 -21.21
N THR A 346 -6.80 -2.77 -20.55
CA THR A 346 -8.23 -2.88 -20.19
C THR A 346 -8.47 -2.18 -18.86
N VAL A 347 -9.07 -1.00 -18.89
CA VAL A 347 -9.37 -0.20 -17.69
C VAL A 347 -10.27 -0.98 -16.73
N GLY A 348 -9.93 -0.97 -15.44
CA GLY A 348 -10.70 -1.58 -14.35
C GLY A 348 -10.63 -3.11 -14.26
N TYR A 349 -9.88 -3.79 -15.13
CA TYR A 349 -9.76 -5.24 -15.10
C TYR A 349 -8.39 -5.70 -14.62
N ILE A 350 -8.36 -6.48 -13.54
CA ILE A 350 -7.19 -7.12 -12.96
C ILE A 350 -7.42 -8.64 -12.98
N GLU A 351 -6.43 -9.39 -13.46
CA GLU A 351 -6.50 -10.86 -13.50
C GLU A 351 -6.64 -11.44 -12.09
N GLU A 352 -7.70 -12.21 -11.87
CA GLU A 352 -7.97 -12.83 -10.57
C GLU A 352 -7.14 -14.11 -10.37
N MET A 353 -6.72 -14.34 -9.14
CA MET A 353 -6.07 -15.60 -8.77
C MET A 353 -7.16 -16.64 -8.48
N ASP A 354 -7.05 -17.84 -9.06
CA ASP A 354 -7.95 -18.98 -8.82
C ASP A 354 -7.72 -19.59 -7.43
N ILE A 355 -8.05 -18.83 -6.38
CA ILE A 355 -7.89 -19.18 -4.97
C ILE A 355 -9.20 -18.83 -4.24
N PRO A 356 -9.84 -19.80 -3.54
CA PRO A 356 -11.04 -19.52 -2.77
C PRO A 356 -10.83 -18.46 -1.67
N ASP A 357 -11.80 -17.57 -1.50
CA ASP A 357 -11.78 -16.52 -0.48
C ASP A 357 -11.80 -17.08 0.95
N VAL A 358 -11.13 -16.38 1.86
CA VAL A 358 -11.12 -16.74 3.28
C VAL A 358 -12.44 -16.36 3.94
N LYS A 359 -13.13 -17.35 4.52
CA LYS A 359 -14.35 -17.12 5.30
C LYS A 359 -14.07 -16.32 6.58
N VAL A 360 -14.90 -15.32 6.84
CA VAL A 360 -14.87 -14.51 8.06
C VAL A 360 -15.75 -15.19 9.12
N GLU A 361 -15.16 -16.07 9.92
CA GLU A 361 -15.86 -16.71 11.05
C GLU A 361 -15.77 -15.85 12.32
N ALA A 362 -16.88 -15.69 13.05
CA ALA A 362 -16.87 -15.06 14.36
C ALA A 362 -16.14 -15.98 15.37
N MET A 363 -15.13 -15.47 16.09
CA MET A 363 -14.29 -16.27 17.00
C MET A 363 -15.12 -17.14 17.97
N GLU A 364 -14.84 -18.45 17.99
CA GLU A 364 -15.26 -19.32 19.09
C GLU A 364 -14.53 -18.91 20.38
N VAL A 365 -15.30 -18.65 21.44
CA VAL A 365 -14.78 -18.42 22.77
C VAL A 365 -14.14 -19.72 23.28
N PRO A 366 -12.91 -19.71 23.83
CA PRO A 366 -12.32 -20.91 24.41
C PRO A 366 -13.24 -21.46 25.50
N LYS A 367 -13.72 -22.70 25.35
CA LYS A 367 -14.50 -23.39 26.38
C LYS A 367 -13.70 -23.36 27.68
N GLN A 368 -14.18 -22.59 28.67
CA GLN A 368 -13.65 -22.66 30.03
C GLN A 368 -13.74 -24.11 30.49
N GLY A 369 -12.58 -24.68 30.85
CA GLY A 369 -12.48 -26.03 31.38
C GLY A 369 -13.47 -26.24 32.51
N THR A 370 -14.28 -27.29 32.37
CA THR A 370 -15.23 -27.77 33.36
C THR A 370 -14.51 -27.93 34.71
N LYS A 371 -14.95 -27.16 35.71
CA LYS A 371 -14.57 -27.38 37.11
C LYS A 371 -14.94 -28.82 37.47
N ARG A 372 -13.95 -29.66 37.78
CA ARG A 372 -14.17 -30.93 38.46
C ARG A 372 -14.85 -30.66 39.79
N ALA A 373 -16.07 -31.17 39.95
CA ALA A 373 -16.74 -31.24 41.24
C ALA A 373 -15.90 -32.10 42.19
N ARG A 374 -15.70 -31.63 43.42
CA ARG A 374 -15.25 -32.44 44.55
C ARG A 374 -16.34 -33.47 44.84
N THR A 375 -15.98 -34.74 44.83
CA THR A 375 -16.72 -35.79 45.55
C THR A 375 -16.11 -35.89 46.95
N ASP A 376 -16.98 -35.78 47.95
CA ASP A 376 -16.70 -36.06 49.36
C ASP A 376 -16.29 -37.52 49.60
#